data_AF-S7VV89-F1
#
_entry.id   AF-S7VV89-F1
#
_cell.length_a   1.000
_cell.length_b   1.000
_cell.length_c   1.000
_cell.angle_alpha   90.00
_cell.angle_beta   90.00
_cell.angle_gamma   90.00
#
_symmetry.space_group_name_H-M   'P 1'
#
loop_
_entity.id
_entity.type
_entity.pdbx_description
1 polymer ?
#
loop_
_entity_poly.entity_id
_entity_poly.type
_entity_poly.pdbx_seq_one_letter_code
_entity_poly.pdbx_strand_id
1 'polypeptide(L)'
;MKKLLILLLVLPLLLQAQSVKGSFSPAEDFSYAFLYHATPESANYVNRGELDSDGNFEIQLDSTLTPGIYKIVYAIPPEENNFDFIYDGKETVAFNFSHEKGVEFKVSEENKLWNSYLKSIEMVNQTISNYYSKENNDKKGFNAIFKTLKDTQTAYEELAQDKLVFKFIKANRPYIPTQYEDISTYSQNLKQYYLSEVDFSDYLLQSSSYLIDRVTAYVFNMVADPSEATYKQHIDDVAAAITNDDLSIKTSMLEMLWHRFVALKNNTIANYITDNYLLELAKNTNNKVLEDMVISFKNTSIGSKAPNFEITLDGKKTSLHQLEGAKKYLLIFWSSGCSHCLSELPQVREMVANKPNLKVVAFGLEEDNKNWNKEIKNYPDFIHQIGLEKWDNPIVKTYGISATPMYFILDGSKFITAKPYGFEELEALLKEL
;
A
#
# COMPACT_ATOMS: atom_id res chain seq x y z
N MET A 1 4.53 -75.75 29.91
CA MET A 1 3.64 -74.82 29.17
C MET A 1 4.13 -73.39 29.37
N LYS A 2 4.50 -72.74 28.26
CA LYS A 2 4.59 -71.30 27.97
C LYS A 2 5.07 -70.34 29.09
N LYS A 3 6.33 -69.91 29.01
CA LYS A 3 6.75 -68.56 29.42
C LYS A 3 6.55 -67.64 28.21
N LEU A 4 5.64 -66.68 28.33
CA LEU A 4 5.38 -65.64 27.33
C LEU A 4 6.42 -64.53 27.54
N LEU A 5 7.34 -64.32 26.60
CA LEU A 5 8.14 -63.09 26.52
C LEU A 5 7.29 -62.03 25.80
N ILE A 6 6.92 -60.96 26.49
CA ILE A 6 6.36 -59.76 25.87
C ILE A 6 7.55 -58.91 25.42
N LEU A 7 7.78 -58.85 24.11
CA LEU A 7 8.73 -57.92 23.50
C LEU A 7 8.00 -56.58 23.33
N LEU A 8 8.32 -55.58 24.17
CA LEU A 8 7.90 -54.21 23.94
C LEU A 8 8.70 -53.64 22.75
N LEU A 9 8.07 -53.59 21.58
CA LEU A 9 8.54 -52.83 20.44
C LEU A 9 8.34 -51.34 20.76
N VAL A 10 9.40 -50.68 21.22
CA VAL A 10 9.49 -49.22 21.20
C VAL A 10 9.81 -48.84 19.76
N LEU A 11 8.78 -48.51 18.97
CA LEU A 11 9.01 -47.84 17.68
C LEU A 11 9.64 -46.47 17.99
N PRO A 12 10.79 -46.10 17.41
CA PRO A 12 11.25 -44.72 17.49
C PRO A 12 10.21 -43.87 16.74
N LEU A 13 9.60 -42.92 17.46
CA LEU A 13 8.89 -41.80 16.85
C LEU A 13 9.93 -41.03 16.03
N LEU A 14 10.02 -41.34 14.74
CA LEU A 14 10.72 -40.48 13.78
C LEU A 14 9.92 -39.18 13.74
N LEU A 15 10.38 -38.18 14.48
CA LEU A 15 9.99 -36.79 14.26
C LEU A 15 10.37 -36.48 12.82
N GLN A 16 9.39 -36.49 11.91
CA GLN A 16 9.63 -35.99 10.56
C GLN A 16 9.93 -34.51 10.68
N ALA A 17 11.08 -34.09 10.14
CA ALA A 17 11.41 -32.69 10.00
C ALA A 17 10.29 -32.02 9.21
N GLN A 18 9.73 -30.93 9.75
CA GLN A 18 8.72 -30.16 9.06
C GLN A 18 9.39 -29.34 7.96
N SER A 19 8.69 -29.19 6.85
CA SER A 19 9.17 -28.39 5.72
C SER A 19 8.06 -27.52 5.15
N VAL A 20 8.48 -26.51 4.39
CA VAL A 20 7.63 -25.84 3.42
C VAL A 20 8.11 -26.29 2.05
N LYS A 21 7.21 -26.84 1.25
CA LYS A 21 7.53 -27.30 -0.10
C LYS A 21 6.46 -26.89 -1.08
N GLY A 22 6.81 -26.83 -2.35
CA GLY A 22 5.83 -26.53 -3.37
C GLY A 22 6.39 -26.54 -4.76
N SER A 23 5.53 -26.16 -5.70
CA SER A 23 5.91 -25.97 -7.09
C SER A 23 5.42 -24.62 -7.62
N PHE A 24 6.22 -24.01 -8.50
CA PHE A 24 5.86 -22.81 -9.24
C PHE A 24 5.72 -23.12 -10.73
N SER A 25 4.73 -22.51 -11.39
CA SER A 25 4.47 -22.70 -12.81
C SER A 25 4.18 -21.36 -13.51
N PRO A 26 4.79 -21.10 -14.68
CA PRO A 26 5.76 -21.95 -15.38
C PRO A 26 7.14 -21.91 -14.68
N ALA A 27 7.89 -23.02 -14.68
CA ALA A 27 9.08 -23.19 -13.84
C ALA A 27 10.20 -22.20 -14.19
N GLU A 28 10.36 -21.90 -15.47
CA GLU A 28 11.39 -21.02 -16.03
C GLU A 28 11.34 -19.57 -15.52
N ASP A 29 10.19 -19.15 -14.96
CA ASP A 29 10.00 -17.79 -14.43
C ASP A 29 10.58 -17.63 -13.01
N PHE A 30 10.98 -18.71 -12.36
CA PHE A 30 11.32 -18.72 -10.94
C PHE A 30 12.66 -19.41 -10.68
N SER A 31 13.42 -18.89 -9.69
CA SER A 31 14.72 -19.48 -9.30
C SER A 31 14.77 -19.83 -7.82
N TYR A 32 14.19 -19.01 -6.95
CA TYR A 32 14.19 -19.22 -5.52
C TYR A 32 12.83 -18.89 -4.90
N ALA A 33 12.48 -19.63 -3.87
CA ALA A 33 11.42 -19.29 -2.93
C ALA A 33 12.06 -18.83 -1.62
N PHE A 34 11.84 -17.57 -1.22
CA PHE A 34 12.33 -17.04 0.04
C PHE A 34 11.23 -17.08 1.09
N LEU A 35 11.51 -17.69 2.23
CA LEU A 35 10.59 -17.82 3.35
C LEU A 35 10.88 -16.76 4.41
N TYR A 36 9.84 -16.07 4.82
CA TYR A 36 9.87 -15.10 5.91
C TYR A 36 8.81 -15.43 6.96
N HIS A 37 9.11 -15.15 8.23
CA HIS A 37 8.14 -15.11 9.31
C HIS A 37 7.59 -13.69 9.44
N ALA A 38 6.31 -13.50 9.16
CA ALA A 38 5.66 -12.21 9.18
C ALA A 38 5.20 -11.86 10.60
N THR A 39 5.45 -10.63 11.00
CA THR A 39 5.01 -10.02 12.25
C THR A 39 4.31 -8.70 11.94
N PRO A 40 3.62 -8.06 12.92
CA PRO A 40 2.97 -6.78 12.70
C PRO A 40 3.91 -5.67 12.21
N GLU A 41 5.21 -5.79 12.53
CA GLU A 41 6.20 -4.74 12.30
C GLU A 41 7.15 -5.07 11.13
N SER A 42 7.29 -6.35 10.76
CA SER A 42 8.33 -6.77 9.81
C SER A 42 8.09 -8.15 9.21
N ALA A 43 8.85 -8.50 8.18
CA ALA A 43 9.00 -9.86 7.69
C ALA A 43 10.43 -10.34 7.93
N ASN A 44 10.62 -11.27 8.87
CA ASN A 44 11.93 -11.77 9.27
C ASN A 44 12.35 -12.92 8.36
N TYR A 45 13.51 -12.81 7.71
CA TYR A 45 14.03 -13.88 6.86
C TYR A 45 14.23 -15.17 7.67
N VAL A 46 13.71 -16.28 7.15
CA VAL A 46 13.85 -17.61 7.76
C VAL A 46 14.86 -18.43 6.98
N ASN A 47 14.55 -18.72 5.71
CA ASN A 47 15.38 -19.57 4.85
C ASN A 47 14.96 -19.40 3.37
N ARG A 48 15.61 -20.12 2.45
CA ARG A 48 15.21 -20.18 1.04
C ARG A 48 15.30 -21.59 0.48
N GLY A 49 14.50 -21.86 -0.54
CA GLY A 49 14.58 -23.07 -1.37
C GLY A 49 14.94 -22.69 -2.80
N GLU A 50 15.88 -23.41 -3.39
CA GLU A 50 16.16 -23.33 -4.83
C GLU A 50 15.15 -24.19 -5.58
N LEU A 51 14.62 -23.68 -6.69
CA LEU A 51 13.71 -24.43 -7.53
C LEU A 51 14.50 -25.32 -8.50
N ASP A 52 14.02 -26.55 -8.69
CA ASP A 52 14.54 -27.45 -9.72
C ASP A 52 13.98 -27.12 -11.12
N SER A 53 14.39 -27.89 -12.13
CA SER A 53 13.95 -27.69 -13.52
C SER A 53 12.44 -27.88 -13.75
N ASP A 54 11.76 -28.54 -12.81
CA ASP A 54 10.32 -28.76 -12.83
C ASP A 54 9.58 -27.72 -11.95
N GLY A 55 10.31 -26.76 -11.38
CA GLY A 55 9.79 -25.69 -10.54
C GLY A 55 9.51 -26.09 -9.09
N ASN A 56 9.98 -27.27 -8.65
CA ASN A 56 9.77 -27.75 -7.29
C ASN A 56 10.86 -27.24 -6.34
N PHE A 57 10.51 -27.00 -5.09
CA PHE A 57 11.45 -26.62 -4.04
C PHE A 57 11.02 -27.20 -2.69
N GLU A 58 11.98 -27.27 -1.76
CA GLU A 58 11.72 -27.61 -0.35
C GLU A 58 12.62 -26.76 0.57
N ILE A 59 12.02 -26.26 1.64
CA ILE A 59 12.66 -25.46 2.69
C ILE A 59 12.48 -26.21 3.99
N GLN A 60 13.57 -26.70 4.56
CA GLN A 60 13.55 -27.35 5.88
C GLN A 60 13.33 -26.30 6.97
N LEU A 61 12.42 -26.60 7.91
CA LEU A 61 12.08 -25.73 9.02
C LEU A 61 12.87 -26.11 10.27
N ASP A 62 13.40 -25.11 10.96
CA ASP A 62 13.99 -25.31 12.28
C ASP A 62 12.89 -25.58 13.31
N SER A 63 13.14 -26.53 14.21
CA SER A 63 12.32 -26.80 15.40
C SER A 63 12.03 -25.60 16.30
N THR A 64 12.80 -24.50 16.20
CA THR A 64 12.57 -23.27 16.96
C THR A 64 11.50 -22.37 16.35
N LEU A 65 11.02 -22.66 15.14
CA LEU A 65 10.01 -21.83 14.50
C LEU A 65 8.67 -21.94 15.23
N THR A 66 8.03 -20.79 15.40
CA THR A 66 6.77 -20.67 16.11
C THR A 66 5.59 -20.67 15.15
N PRO A 67 4.40 -21.13 15.59
CA PRO A 67 3.17 -20.96 14.83
C PRO A 67 2.89 -19.48 14.55
N GLY A 68 2.36 -19.16 13.37
CA GLY A 68 2.14 -17.78 12.95
C GLY A 68 1.91 -17.63 11.45
N ILE A 69 2.07 -16.39 10.95
CA ILE A 69 1.98 -16.08 9.53
C ILE A 69 3.37 -16.09 8.91
N TYR A 70 3.49 -16.79 7.79
CA TYR A 70 4.71 -16.88 7.01
C TYR A 70 4.43 -16.42 5.59
N LYS A 71 5.46 -15.90 4.94
CA LYS A 71 5.38 -15.31 3.61
C LYS A 71 6.38 -15.98 2.69
N ILE A 72 5.92 -16.35 1.50
CA ILE A 72 6.78 -16.74 0.40
C ILE A 72 6.95 -15.54 -0.52
N VAL A 73 8.20 -15.15 -0.78
CA VAL A 73 8.59 -14.17 -1.80
C VAL A 73 9.27 -14.91 -2.94
N TYR A 74 8.79 -14.70 -4.16
CA TYR A 74 9.25 -15.44 -5.33
C TYR A 74 9.84 -14.57 -6.46
N ALA A 75 9.65 -13.25 -6.40
CA ALA A 75 10.29 -12.31 -7.33
C ALA A 75 10.46 -10.90 -6.72
N ILE A 76 11.09 -10.00 -7.48
CA ILE A 76 11.26 -8.58 -7.14
C ILE A 76 10.35 -7.76 -8.07
N PRO A 77 9.59 -6.77 -7.56
CA PRO A 77 9.60 -6.31 -6.17
C PRO A 77 8.83 -7.24 -5.20
N PRO A 78 9.33 -7.46 -3.97
CA PRO A 78 8.78 -8.43 -3.03
C PRO A 78 7.36 -8.08 -2.59
N GLU A 79 7.00 -6.79 -2.50
CA GLU A 79 5.67 -6.32 -2.15
C GLU A 79 4.57 -6.74 -3.13
N GLU A 80 4.94 -6.98 -4.39
CA GLU A 80 4.01 -7.44 -5.45
C GLU A 80 4.08 -8.96 -5.66
N ASN A 81 5.22 -9.58 -5.35
CA ASN A 81 5.51 -10.96 -5.72
C ASN A 81 5.66 -11.87 -4.50
N ASN A 82 4.58 -11.95 -3.72
CA ASN A 82 4.53 -12.74 -2.51
C ASN A 82 3.12 -13.30 -2.23
N PHE A 83 3.02 -14.22 -1.28
CA PHE A 83 1.76 -14.57 -0.61
C PHE A 83 2.01 -15.06 0.81
N ASP A 84 1.00 -14.89 1.66
CA ASP A 84 1.01 -15.32 3.06
C ASP A 84 0.40 -16.72 3.21
N PHE A 85 0.83 -17.42 4.26
CA PHE A 85 0.23 -18.68 4.71
C PHE A 85 0.35 -18.83 6.23
N ILE A 86 -0.59 -19.57 6.81
CA ILE A 86 -0.61 -19.91 8.23
C ILE A 86 0.25 -21.16 8.45
N TYR A 87 1.16 -21.12 9.42
CA TYR A 87 1.90 -22.29 9.86
C TYR A 87 1.54 -22.58 11.32
N ASP A 88 1.13 -23.81 11.60
CA ASP A 88 0.64 -24.24 12.92
C ASP A 88 1.73 -24.84 13.83
N GLY A 89 2.97 -24.96 13.32
CA GLY A 89 4.09 -25.58 14.02
C GLY A 89 4.05 -27.11 14.09
N LYS A 90 3.09 -27.77 13.44
CA LYS A 90 2.84 -29.21 13.58
C LYS A 90 2.93 -29.94 12.25
N GLU A 91 2.50 -29.31 11.16
CA GLU A 91 2.46 -29.94 9.84
C GLU A 91 3.47 -29.37 8.84
N THR A 92 3.77 -30.16 7.81
CA THR A 92 4.42 -29.67 6.59
C THR A 92 3.43 -28.84 5.79
N VAL A 93 3.87 -27.70 5.26
CA VAL A 93 3.05 -26.91 4.33
C VAL A 93 3.47 -27.26 2.90
N ALA A 94 2.51 -27.70 2.08
CA ALA A 94 2.74 -28.00 0.67
C ALA A 94 1.74 -27.30 -0.22
N PHE A 95 2.20 -26.64 -1.30
CA PHE A 95 1.33 -25.92 -2.22
C PHE A 95 1.82 -25.96 -3.67
N ASN A 96 0.94 -25.61 -4.60
CA ASN A 96 1.29 -25.27 -5.97
C ASN A 96 0.95 -23.80 -6.21
N PHE A 97 1.75 -23.09 -7.00
CA PHE A 97 1.48 -21.72 -7.40
C PHE A 97 1.57 -21.58 -8.93
N SER A 98 0.65 -20.79 -9.50
CA SER A 98 0.81 -20.22 -10.84
C SER A 98 0.28 -18.80 -10.88
N HIS A 99 0.76 -17.99 -11.82
CA HIS A 99 0.25 -16.63 -12.03
C HIS A 99 -1.25 -16.58 -12.30
N GLU A 100 -1.81 -17.59 -12.97
CA GLU A 100 -3.23 -17.65 -13.33
C GLU A 100 -4.13 -18.04 -12.14
N LYS A 101 -3.68 -19.00 -11.32
CA LYS A 101 -4.53 -19.63 -10.29
C LYS A 101 -4.20 -19.17 -8.87
N GLY A 102 -3.07 -18.48 -8.69
CA GLY A 102 -2.52 -18.19 -7.38
C GLY A 102 -2.08 -19.46 -6.65
N VAL A 103 -2.05 -19.38 -5.31
CA VAL A 103 -1.62 -20.47 -4.43
C VAL A 103 -2.74 -21.50 -4.18
N GLU A 104 -2.40 -22.78 -4.28
CA GLU A 104 -3.26 -23.91 -3.96
C GLU A 104 -2.57 -24.87 -2.98
N PHE A 105 -2.99 -24.85 -1.72
CA PHE A 105 -2.44 -25.73 -0.68
C PHE A 105 -2.90 -27.18 -0.85
N LYS A 106 -1.92 -28.09 -0.97
CA LYS A 106 -2.11 -29.55 -1.01
C LYS A 106 -2.07 -30.12 0.40
N VAL A 107 -1.14 -29.65 1.22
CA VAL A 107 -0.99 -29.97 2.64
C VAL A 107 -0.96 -28.67 3.42
N SER A 108 -2.02 -28.45 4.19
CA SER A 108 -2.07 -27.59 5.37
C SER A 108 -3.53 -27.47 5.78
N GLU A 109 -3.92 -27.97 6.96
CA GLU A 109 -5.31 -27.89 7.41
C GLU A 109 -5.76 -26.43 7.58
N GLU A 110 -4.92 -25.57 8.17
CA GLU A 110 -5.17 -24.14 8.36
C GLU A 110 -5.49 -23.42 7.04
N ASN A 111 -4.58 -23.52 6.06
CA ASN A 111 -4.71 -22.79 4.80
C ASN A 111 -5.78 -23.38 3.87
N LYS A 112 -5.97 -24.71 3.91
CA LYS A 112 -7.05 -25.35 3.14
C LYS A 112 -8.42 -24.95 3.69
N LEU A 113 -8.55 -24.85 5.01
CA LEU A 113 -9.79 -24.40 5.63
C LEU A 113 -10.09 -22.94 5.27
N TRP A 114 -9.07 -22.06 5.31
CA TRP A 114 -9.19 -20.67 4.85
C TRP A 114 -9.67 -20.57 3.40
N ASN A 115 -9.00 -21.26 2.49
CA ASN A 115 -9.36 -21.24 1.06
C ASN A 115 -10.75 -21.83 0.81
N SER A 116 -11.14 -22.87 1.54
CA SER A 116 -12.47 -23.47 1.44
C SER A 116 -13.55 -22.51 1.92
N TYR A 117 -13.30 -21.81 3.03
CA TYR A 117 -14.17 -20.77 3.56
C TYR A 117 -14.38 -19.65 2.53
N LEU A 118 -13.30 -19.07 2.01
CA LEU A 118 -13.38 -17.98 1.01
C LEU A 118 -14.18 -18.40 -0.23
N LYS A 119 -13.91 -19.58 -0.79
CA LYS A 119 -14.65 -20.10 -1.95
C LYS A 119 -16.13 -20.30 -1.66
N SER A 120 -16.46 -20.81 -0.46
CA SER A 120 -17.83 -21.08 -0.07
C SER A 120 -18.63 -19.79 0.14
N ILE A 121 -18.04 -18.79 0.80
CA ILE A 121 -18.66 -17.47 0.97
C ILE A 121 -18.82 -16.78 -0.38
N GLU A 122 -17.84 -16.85 -1.27
CA GLU A 122 -17.93 -16.26 -2.61
C GLU A 122 -19.07 -16.88 -3.44
N MET A 123 -19.25 -18.20 -3.40
CA MET A 123 -20.40 -18.85 -4.06
C MET A 123 -21.75 -18.36 -3.52
N VAL A 124 -21.86 -18.14 -2.22
CA VAL A 124 -23.08 -17.58 -1.61
C VAL A 124 -23.26 -16.12 -2.02
N ASN A 125 -22.18 -15.31 -2.03
CA ASN A 125 -22.22 -13.92 -2.49
C ASN A 125 -22.66 -13.80 -3.94
N GLN A 126 -22.19 -14.66 -4.84
CA GLN A 126 -22.68 -14.72 -6.23
C GLN A 126 -24.18 -15.01 -6.29
N THR A 127 -24.69 -15.85 -5.39
CA THR A 127 -26.13 -16.13 -5.28
C THR A 127 -26.90 -14.90 -4.79
N ILE A 128 -26.36 -14.14 -3.83
CA ILE A 128 -26.91 -12.86 -3.35
C ILE A 128 -26.94 -11.82 -4.48
N SER A 129 -25.83 -11.65 -5.20
CA SER A 129 -25.76 -10.74 -6.35
C SER A 129 -26.77 -11.12 -7.44
N ASN A 130 -26.90 -12.41 -7.75
CA ASN A 130 -27.89 -12.92 -8.70
C ASN A 130 -29.35 -12.76 -8.23
N TYR A 131 -29.58 -12.74 -6.91
CA TYR A 131 -30.90 -12.46 -6.34
C TYR A 131 -31.30 -11.00 -6.59
N TYR A 132 -30.40 -10.06 -6.25
CA TYR A 132 -30.68 -8.63 -6.37
C TYR A 132 -30.68 -8.11 -7.82
N SER A 133 -29.93 -8.73 -8.73
CA SER A 133 -29.91 -8.33 -10.15
C SER A 133 -31.22 -8.57 -10.89
N LYS A 134 -32.15 -9.35 -10.33
CA LYS A 134 -33.42 -9.73 -10.96
C LYS A 134 -34.61 -8.86 -10.53
N GLU A 135 -34.38 -7.74 -9.82
CA GLU A 135 -35.43 -6.89 -9.21
C GLU A 135 -36.47 -7.71 -8.41
N ASN A 136 -36.01 -8.77 -7.74
CA ASN A 136 -36.87 -9.78 -7.15
C ASN A 136 -37.32 -9.38 -5.72
N ASN A 137 -38.63 -9.51 -5.46
CA ASN A 137 -39.24 -9.33 -4.13
C ASN A 137 -39.54 -10.67 -3.41
N ASP A 138 -38.93 -11.77 -3.86
CA ASP A 138 -39.09 -13.10 -3.29
C ASP A 138 -38.43 -13.21 -1.90
N LYS A 139 -39.22 -12.87 -0.88
CA LYS A 139 -38.83 -12.98 0.53
C LYS A 139 -38.45 -14.41 0.94
N LYS A 140 -39.00 -15.45 0.30
CA LYS A 140 -38.64 -16.85 0.62
C LYS A 140 -37.24 -17.16 0.10
N GLY A 141 -36.96 -16.78 -1.15
CA GLY A 141 -35.63 -16.87 -1.76
C GLY A 141 -34.58 -16.10 -0.95
N PHE A 142 -34.87 -14.85 -0.59
CA PHE A 142 -34.01 -14.04 0.29
C PHE A 142 -33.67 -14.79 1.59
N ASN A 143 -34.70 -15.24 2.33
CA ASN A 143 -34.49 -15.92 3.62
C ASN A 143 -33.68 -17.21 3.47
N ALA A 144 -33.87 -17.96 2.38
CA ALA A 144 -33.12 -19.19 2.12
C ALA A 144 -31.65 -18.91 1.82
N ILE A 145 -31.34 -17.88 1.04
CA ILE A 145 -29.97 -17.48 0.70
C ILE A 145 -29.23 -17.03 1.96
N PHE A 146 -29.81 -16.13 2.75
CA PHE A 146 -29.15 -15.62 3.96
C PHE A 146 -29.11 -16.64 5.10
N LYS A 147 -30.04 -17.60 5.15
CA LYS A 147 -29.88 -18.80 5.99
C LYS A 147 -28.66 -19.62 5.57
N THR A 148 -28.48 -19.83 4.26
CA THR A 148 -27.31 -20.56 3.73
C THR A 148 -26.01 -19.84 4.08
N LEU A 149 -25.97 -18.51 3.96
CA LEU A 149 -24.81 -17.69 4.37
C LEU A 149 -24.49 -17.89 5.86
N LYS A 150 -25.52 -17.79 6.71
CA LYS A 150 -25.38 -17.96 8.16
C LYS A 150 -24.89 -19.36 8.55
N ASP A 151 -25.52 -20.39 8.02
CA ASP A 151 -25.17 -21.78 8.31
C ASP A 151 -23.73 -22.07 7.83
N THR A 152 -23.35 -21.56 6.65
CA THR A 152 -21.98 -21.68 6.11
C THR A 152 -20.97 -21.02 7.03
N GLN A 153 -21.18 -19.76 7.42
CA GLN A 153 -20.30 -19.04 8.35
C GLN A 153 -20.15 -19.80 9.67
N THR A 154 -21.26 -20.27 10.24
CA THR A 154 -21.28 -20.95 11.55
C THR A 154 -20.52 -22.27 11.47
N ALA A 155 -20.73 -23.06 10.41
CA ALA A 155 -20.02 -24.33 10.20
C ALA A 155 -18.50 -24.13 10.08
N TYR A 156 -18.04 -23.10 9.37
CA TYR A 156 -16.60 -22.82 9.27
C TYR A 156 -16.00 -22.31 10.58
N GLU A 157 -16.73 -21.52 11.37
CA GLU A 157 -16.29 -21.13 12.71
C GLU A 157 -16.15 -22.34 13.64
N GLU A 158 -17.09 -23.28 13.61
CA GLU A 158 -17.02 -24.54 14.38
C GLU A 158 -15.84 -25.42 13.91
N LEU A 159 -15.64 -25.57 12.60
CA LEU A 159 -14.52 -26.34 12.04
C LEU A 159 -13.16 -25.72 12.36
N ALA A 160 -13.10 -24.39 12.44
CA ALA A 160 -11.88 -23.65 12.74
C ALA A 160 -11.61 -23.54 14.25
N GLN A 161 -12.50 -24.04 15.10
CA GLN A 161 -12.31 -23.98 16.55
C GLN A 161 -10.92 -24.54 16.94
N ASP A 162 -10.22 -23.79 17.79
CA ASP A 162 -8.84 -24.04 18.27
C ASP A 162 -7.72 -23.98 17.21
N LYS A 163 -8.03 -23.50 16.00
CA LYS A 163 -7.06 -23.25 14.92
C LYS A 163 -6.70 -21.77 14.79
N LEU A 164 -5.54 -21.48 14.20
CA LEU A 164 -5.11 -20.09 13.96
C LEU A 164 -6.03 -19.39 12.95
N VAL A 165 -6.49 -20.11 11.91
CA VAL A 165 -7.41 -19.60 10.88
C VAL A 165 -8.74 -19.10 11.42
N PHE A 166 -9.15 -19.49 12.63
CA PHE A 166 -10.37 -19.01 13.28
C PHE A 166 -10.43 -17.48 13.33
N LYS A 167 -9.29 -16.83 13.58
CA LYS A 167 -9.21 -15.36 13.63
C LYS A 167 -9.60 -14.71 12.30
N PHE A 168 -9.13 -15.27 11.19
CA PHE A 168 -9.45 -14.81 9.84
C PHE A 168 -10.91 -15.07 9.47
N ILE A 169 -11.43 -16.27 9.75
CA ILE A 169 -12.82 -16.64 9.46
C ILE A 169 -13.81 -15.77 10.25
N LYS A 170 -13.51 -15.51 11.53
CA LYS A 170 -14.32 -14.63 12.37
C LYS A 170 -14.28 -13.19 11.87
N ALA A 171 -13.09 -12.64 11.60
CA ALA A 171 -12.94 -11.27 11.13
C ALA A 171 -13.62 -11.04 9.77
N ASN A 172 -13.70 -12.09 8.94
CA ASN A 172 -14.32 -12.02 7.61
C ASN A 172 -15.83 -12.31 7.61
N ARG A 173 -16.45 -12.46 8.79
CA ARG A 173 -17.89 -12.71 8.92
C ARG A 173 -18.68 -11.63 8.16
N PRO A 174 -19.52 -12.02 7.19
CA PRO A 174 -20.30 -11.08 6.40
C PRO A 174 -21.49 -10.56 7.21
N TYR A 175 -22.01 -9.40 6.79
CA TYR A 175 -23.30 -8.93 7.27
C TYR A 175 -24.42 -9.89 6.86
N ILE A 176 -25.19 -10.37 7.84
CA ILE A 176 -26.31 -11.29 7.64
C ILE A 176 -27.59 -10.60 8.16
N PRO A 177 -28.50 -10.18 7.27
CA PRO A 177 -29.76 -9.55 7.66
C PRO A 177 -30.67 -10.53 8.41
N THR A 178 -31.38 -10.03 9.43
CA THR A 178 -32.34 -10.83 10.22
C THR A 178 -33.75 -10.81 9.64
N GLN A 179 -34.01 -9.92 8.69
CA GLN A 179 -35.28 -9.75 8.00
C GLN A 179 -35.04 -9.35 6.55
N TYR A 180 -36.10 -9.36 5.73
CA TYR A 180 -36.00 -8.95 4.34
C TYR A 180 -35.48 -7.53 4.18
N GLU A 181 -34.51 -7.34 3.29
CA GLU A 181 -33.93 -6.05 2.91
C GLU A 181 -33.88 -5.92 1.39
N ASP A 182 -34.31 -4.77 0.87
CA ASP A 182 -34.05 -4.40 -0.52
C ASP A 182 -32.55 -4.16 -0.76
N ILE A 183 -32.14 -4.03 -2.02
CA ILE A 183 -30.72 -3.89 -2.38
C ILE A 183 -30.09 -2.63 -1.76
N SER A 184 -30.85 -1.54 -1.64
CA SER A 184 -30.34 -0.29 -1.07
C SER A 184 -30.03 -0.46 0.42
N THR A 185 -30.99 -1.03 1.16
CA THR A 185 -30.88 -1.29 2.59
C THR A 185 -29.76 -2.30 2.86
N TYR A 186 -29.72 -3.41 2.11
CA TYR A 186 -28.68 -4.43 2.26
C TYR A 186 -27.29 -3.89 1.96
N SER A 187 -27.12 -3.12 0.88
CA SER A 187 -25.82 -2.54 0.52
C SER A 187 -25.33 -1.55 1.58
N GLN A 188 -26.24 -0.73 2.12
CA GLN A 188 -25.93 0.20 3.21
C GLN A 188 -25.52 -0.53 4.49
N ASN A 189 -26.28 -1.55 4.90
CA ASN A 189 -25.96 -2.33 6.09
C ASN A 189 -24.67 -3.15 5.90
N LEU A 190 -24.49 -3.79 4.74
CA LEU A 190 -23.27 -4.52 4.40
C LEU A 190 -22.05 -3.62 4.55
N LYS A 191 -22.12 -2.38 4.06
CA LYS A 191 -21.08 -1.37 4.24
C LYS A 191 -20.89 -1.05 5.72
N GLN A 192 -21.94 -0.63 6.42
CA GLN A 192 -21.88 -0.21 7.83
C GLN A 192 -21.22 -1.25 8.75
N TYR A 193 -21.50 -2.54 8.55
CA TYR A 193 -21.00 -3.62 9.39
C TYR A 193 -19.75 -4.32 8.82
N TYR A 194 -19.20 -3.85 7.69
CA TYR A 194 -18.11 -4.55 7.01
C TYR A 194 -16.85 -4.68 7.88
N LEU A 195 -16.54 -3.68 8.71
CA LEU A 195 -15.36 -3.69 9.57
C LEU A 195 -15.68 -4.09 11.02
N SER A 196 -16.95 -4.36 11.37
CA SER A 196 -17.35 -4.51 12.78
C SER A 196 -16.83 -5.78 13.46
N GLU A 197 -16.49 -6.81 12.68
CA GLU A 197 -15.94 -8.08 13.19
C GLU A 197 -14.41 -8.12 13.13
N VAL A 198 -13.78 -7.10 12.53
CA VAL A 198 -12.32 -7.01 12.40
C VAL A 198 -11.73 -6.56 13.73
N ASP A 199 -10.96 -7.45 14.36
CA ASP A 199 -10.14 -7.10 15.51
C ASP A 199 -8.79 -6.55 15.03
N PHE A 200 -8.69 -5.22 14.91
CA PHE A 200 -7.47 -4.55 14.47
C PHE A 200 -6.28 -4.74 15.43
N SER A 201 -6.51 -5.21 16.66
CA SER A 201 -5.46 -5.52 17.63
C SER A 201 -4.94 -6.95 17.52
N ASP A 202 -5.58 -7.81 16.72
CA ASP A 202 -5.19 -9.22 16.61
C ASP A 202 -3.86 -9.37 15.87
N TYR A 203 -2.90 -9.97 16.57
CA TYR A 203 -1.53 -10.16 16.10
C TYR A 203 -1.45 -10.91 14.76
N LEU A 204 -2.28 -11.94 14.54
CA LEU A 204 -2.23 -12.73 13.30
C LEU A 204 -2.76 -11.91 12.12
N LEU A 205 -3.84 -11.15 12.32
CA LEU A 205 -4.38 -10.28 11.28
C LEU A 205 -3.37 -9.18 10.90
N GLN A 206 -2.72 -8.57 11.90
CA GLN A 206 -1.66 -7.58 11.69
C GLN A 206 -0.41 -8.16 11.00
N SER A 207 -0.13 -9.45 11.19
CA SER A 207 1.01 -10.15 10.58
C SER A 207 0.75 -10.61 9.14
N SER A 208 -0.33 -10.16 8.50
CA SER A 208 -0.75 -10.59 7.16
C SER A 208 -1.24 -9.40 6.32
N SER A 209 -1.51 -9.62 5.03
CA SER A 209 -2.19 -8.62 4.19
C SER A 209 -3.65 -8.33 4.57
N TYR A 210 -4.23 -9.08 5.51
CA TYR A 210 -5.67 -9.08 5.76
C TYR A 210 -6.24 -7.68 6.07
N LEU A 211 -5.64 -6.93 7.00
CA LEU A 211 -6.15 -5.60 7.37
C LEU A 211 -6.09 -4.61 6.20
N ILE A 212 -5.00 -4.66 5.42
CA ILE A 212 -4.82 -3.87 4.20
C ILE A 212 -5.92 -4.19 3.19
N ASP A 213 -6.19 -5.47 2.95
CA ASP A 213 -7.20 -5.92 1.99
C ASP A 213 -8.61 -5.50 2.42
N ARG A 214 -8.94 -5.63 3.71
CA ARG A 214 -10.23 -5.21 4.27
C ARG A 214 -10.42 -3.71 4.19
N VAL A 215 -9.44 -2.91 4.62
CA VAL A 215 -9.51 -1.44 4.57
C VAL A 215 -9.58 -0.95 3.13
N THR A 216 -8.79 -1.52 2.22
CA THR A 216 -8.81 -1.18 0.79
C THR A 216 -10.16 -1.49 0.16
N ALA A 217 -10.71 -2.68 0.41
CA ALA A 217 -12.02 -3.05 -0.07
C ALA A 217 -13.11 -2.09 0.44
N TYR A 218 -13.05 -1.74 1.73
CA TYR A 218 -13.96 -0.77 2.31
C TYR A 218 -13.86 0.58 1.61
N VAL A 219 -12.67 1.17 1.53
CA VAL A 219 -12.55 2.57 1.05
C VAL A 219 -12.76 2.69 -0.46
N PHE A 220 -12.28 1.72 -1.25
CA PHE A 220 -12.19 1.85 -2.71
C PHE A 220 -13.08 0.90 -3.51
N ASN A 221 -13.39 -0.30 -3.00
CA ASN A 221 -14.16 -1.28 -3.77
C ASN A 221 -15.66 -1.24 -3.44
N MET A 222 -16.01 -0.82 -2.22
CA MET A 222 -17.40 -0.68 -1.76
C MET A 222 -17.87 0.77 -1.85
N VAL A 223 -17.85 1.33 -3.06
CA VAL A 223 -18.17 2.76 -3.31
C VAL A 223 -19.26 2.86 -4.37
N ALA A 224 -20.47 3.25 -3.95
CA ALA A 224 -21.58 3.49 -4.87
C ALA A 224 -21.46 4.83 -5.60
N ASP A 225 -21.05 5.89 -4.89
CA ASP A 225 -20.85 7.23 -5.42
C ASP A 225 -19.44 7.75 -5.03
N PRO A 226 -18.45 7.71 -5.94
CA PRO A 226 -17.08 8.10 -5.65
C PRO A 226 -16.91 9.62 -5.62
N SER A 227 -17.43 10.26 -4.57
CA SER A 227 -17.28 11.70 -4.32
C SER A 227 -16.23 11.99 -3.23
N GLU A 228 -15.76 13.24 -3.14
CA GLU A 228 -14.88 13.64 -2.04
C GLU A 228 -15.54 13.43 -0.66
N ALA A 229 -16.85 13.69 -0.55
CA ALA A 229 -17.58 13.49 0.70
C ALA A 229 -17.64 12.00 1.07
N THR A 230 -17.85 11.13 0.09
CA THR A 230 -17.87 9.68 0.28
C THR A 230 -16.52 9.16 0.78
N TYR A 231 -15.41 9.58 0.16
CA TYR A 231 -14.09 9.13 0.59
C TYR A 231 -13.71 9.65 1.98
N LYS A 232 -14.03 10.92 2.30
CA LYS A 232 -13.86 11.46 3.65
C LYS A 232 -14.58 10.61 4.69
N GLN A 233 -15.87 10.32 4.45
CA GLN A 233 -16.64 9.45 5.34
C GLN A 233 -16.01 8.05 5.47
N HIS A 234 -15.57 7.43 4.38
CA HIS A 234 -14.96 6.10 4.44
C HIS A 234 -13.65 6.09 5.25
N ILE A 235 -12.86 7.16 5.15
CA ILE A 235 -11.63 7.33 5.94
C ILE A 235 -11.98 7.49 7.42
N ASP A 236 -13.00 8.28 7.74
CA ASP A 236 -13.48 8.48 9.11
C ASP A 236 -13.98 7.18 9.72
N ASP A 237 -14.72 6.37 8.95
CA ASP A 237 -15.19 5.06 9.39
C ASP A 237 -14.02 4.12 9.71
N VAL A 238 -12.98 4.09 8.86
CA VAL A 238 -11.76 3.30 9.11
C VAL A 238 -11.05 3.80 10.37
N ALA A 239 -10.87 5.12 10.51
CA ALA A 239 -10.25 5.70 11.69
C ALA A 239 -11.04 5.42 12.98
N ALA A 240 -12.37 5.37 12.90
CA ALA A 240 -13.25 5.06 14.02
C ALA A 240 -13.26 3.55 14.37
N ALA A 241 -13.10 2.67 13.38
CA ALA A 241 -13.04 1.23 13.57
C ALA A 241 -11.76 0.78 14.30
N ILE A 242 -10.68 1.55 14.19
CA ILE A 242 -9.39 1.27 14.84
C ILE A 242 -9.33 2.02 16.17
N THR A 243 -9.14 1.28 17.26
CA THR A 243 -9.09 1.83 18.62
C THR A 243 -7.92 2.81 18.76
N ASN A 244 -8.02 3.74 19.72
CA ASN A 244 -6.93 4.68 20.00
C ASN A 244 -5.77 4.06 20.78
N ASP A 245 -5.91 2.82 21.25
CA ASP A 245 -4.83 2.10 21.91
C ASP A 245 -3.83 1.50 20.88
N ASP A 246 -4.27 1.30 19.63
CA ASP A 246 -3.46 0.77 18.52
C ASP A 246 -2.94 1.87 17.59
N LEU A 247 -2.28 2.90 18.14
CA LEU A 247 -1.83 4.06 17.36
C LEU A 247 -0.94 3.69 16.18
N SER A 248 -0.11 2.65 16.30
CA SER A 248 0.75 2.19 15.20
C SER A 248 -0.07 1.68 14.02
N ILE A 249 -1.03 0.78 14.27
CA ILE A 249 -1.90 0.22 13.22
C ILE A 249 -2.77 1.30 12.60
N LYS A 250 -3.36 2.18 13.43
CA LYS A 250 -4.14 3.31 12.95
C LYS A 250 -3.32 4.22 12.03
N THR A 251 -2.08 4.50 12.41
CA THR A 251 -1.14 5.28 11.59
C THR A 251 -0.85 4.56 10.27
N SER A 252 -0.47 3.29 10.30
CA SER A 252 -0.13 2.52 9.10
C SER A 252 -1.30 2.40 8.12
N MET A 253 -2.53 2.15 8.60
CA MET A 253 -3.71 2.05 7.73
C MET A 253 -4.05 3.40 7.08
N LEU A 254 -3.98 4.50 7.82
CA LEU A 254 -4.26 5.83 7.30
C LEU A 254 -3.15 6.35 6.39
N GLU A 255 -1.88 5.99 6.67
CA GLU A 255 -0.72 6.29 5.82
C GLU A 255 -0.81 5.55 4.48
N MET A 256 -1.21 4.28 4.50
CA MET A 256 -1.50 3.50 3.29
C MET A 256 -2.59 4.17 2.44
N LEU A 257 -3.72 4.55 3.05
CA LEU A 257 -4.80 5.26 2.34
C LEU A 257 -4.31 6.59 1.78
N TRP A 258 -3.50 7.33 2.54
CA TRP A 258 -2.90 8.58 2.12
C TRP A 258 -2.02 8.38 0.88
N HIS A 259 -1.08 7.43 0.89
CA HIS A 259 -0.24 7.11 -0.26
C HIS A 259 -1.06 6.73 -1.49
N ARG A 260 -2.16 5.98 -1.29
CA ARG A 260 -3.07 5.64 -2.38
C ARG A 260 -3.72 6.89 -3.00
N PHE A 261 -4.20 7.83 -2.20
CA PHE A 261 -4.77 9.08 -2.73
C PHE A 261 -3.72 10.00 -3.36
N VAL A 262 -2.47 10.01 -2.85
CA VAL A 262 -1.33 10.68 -3.49
C VAL A 262 -1.08 10.10 -4.87
N ALA A 263 -1.02 8.77 -5.00
CA ALA A 263 -0.83 8.09 -6.29
C ALA A 263 -1.99 8.35 -7.27
N LEU A 264 -3.21 8.48 -6.77
CA LEU A 264 -4.40 8.88 -7.54
C LEU A 264 -4.45 10.38 -7.85
N LYS A 265 -3.43 11.15 -7.46
CA LYS A 265 -3.35 12.62 -7.62
C LYS A 265 -4.52 13.38 -6.95
N ASN A 266 -5.14 12.79 -5.94
CA ASN A 266 -6.26 13.38 -5.20
C ASN A 266 -5.76 14.14 -3.96
N ASN A 267 -5.24 15.34 -4.19
CA ASN A 267 -4.67 16.19 -3.13
C ASN A 267 -5.69 16.57 -2.06
N THR A 268 -6.98 16.74 -2.42
CA THR A 268 -8.02 17.11 -1.46
C THR A 268 -8.17 16.03 -0.38
N ILE A 269 -8.25 14.77 -0.78
CA ILE A 269 -8.43 13.66 0.17
C ILE A 269 -7.13 13.33 0.89
N ALA A 270 -5.98 13.36 0.21
CA ALA A 270 -4.69 13.19 0.89
C ALA A 270 -4.48 14.26 1.99
N ASN A 271 -4.76 15.54 1.71
CA ASN A 271 -4.67 16.59 2.71
C ASN A 271 -5.72 16.45 3.82
N TYR A 272 -6.90 15.92 3.51
CA TYR A 272 -7.90 15.60 4.54
C TYR A 272 -7.37 14.57 5.54
N ILE A 273 -6.73 13.50 5.06
CA ILE A 273 -6.12 12.48 5.93
C ILE A 273 -4.97 13.09 6.74
N THR A 274 -4.13 13.93 6.13
CA THR A 274 -3.06 14.66 6.82
C THR A 274 -3.60 15.49 7.98
N ASP A 275 -4.62 16.31 7.72
CA ASP A 275 -5.09 17.34 8.65
C ASP A 275 -5.90 16.78 9.82
N ASN A 276 -6.70 15.75 9.57
CA ASN A 276 -7.58 15.18 10.60
C ASN A 276 -6.93 14.04 11.38
N TYR A 277 -5.87 13.42 10.84
CA TYR A 277 -5.31 12.21 11.42
C TYR A 277 -3.78 12.18 11.42
N LEU A 278 -3.13 12.07 10.25
CA LEU A 278 -1.73 11.66 10.19
C LEU A 278 -0.76 12.64 10.85
N LEU A 279 -1.03 13.94 10.81
CA LEU A 279 -0.14 14.91 11.45
C LEU A 279 -0.12 14.76 12.99
N GLU A 280 -1.28 14.49 13.60
CA GLU A 280 -1.36 14.24 15.04
C GLU A 280 -0.80 12.85 15.39
N LEU A 281 -1.16 11.83 14.61
CA LEU A 281 -0.66 10.47 14.79
C LEU A 281 0.86 10.38 14.68
N ALA A 282 1.47 11.06 13.71
CA ALA A 282 2.92 11.12 13.54
C ALA A 282 3.60 11.73 14.77
N LYS A 283 3.01 12.78 15.37
CA LYS A 283 3.53 13.38 16.61
C LYS A 283 3.39 12.44 17.80
N ASN A 284 2.21 11.82 17.97
CA ASN A 284 1.94 10.92 19.08
C ASN A 284 2.79 9.64 19.04
N THR A 285 3.15 9.18 17.84
CA THR A 285 4.03 8.02 17.62
C THR A 285 5.52 8.40 17.49
N ASN A 286 5.88 9.68 17.61
CA ASN A 286 7.23 10.22 17.36
C ASN A 286 7.81 9.86 15.98
N ASN A 287 6.97 9.65 14.97
CA ASN A 287 7.37 9.36 13.60
C ASN A 287 7.68 10.65 12.84
N LYS A 288 8.92 11.15 12.96
CA LYS A 288 9.36 12.38 12.28
C LYS A 288 9.39 12.28 10.77
N VAL A 289 9.68 11.09 10.23
CA VAL A 289 9.67 10.86 8.78
C VAL A 289 8.27 11.08 8.22
N LEU A 290 7.26 10.50 8.86
CA LEU A 290 5.86 10.70 8.46
C LEU A 290 5.42 12.15 8.66
N GLU A 291 5.77 12.77 9.79
CA GLU A 291 5.44 14.18 10.06
C GLU A 291 5.97 15.11 8.94
N ASP A 292 7.26 14.99 8.61
CA ASP A 292 7.89 15.79 7.56
C ASP A 292 7.28 15.51 6.17
N MET A 293 6.97 14.24 5.89
CA MET A 293 6.37 13.81 4.62
C MET A 293 4.99 14.45 4.41
N VAL A 294 4.09 14.33 5.38
CA VAL A 294 2.71 14.84 5.23
C VAL A 294 2.66 16.37 5.24
N ILE A 295 3.55 17.03 5.99
CA ILE A 295 3.71 18.49 5.98
C ILE A 295 4.19 18.97 4.60
N SER A 296 5.23 18.34 4.06
CA SER A 296 5.81 18.72 2.78
C SER A 296 4.83 18.51 1.63
N PHE A 297 4.10 17.41 1.64
CA PHE A 297 3.03 17.16 0.66
C PHE A 297 1.94 18.23 0.73
N LYS A 298 1.46 18.59 1.92
CA LYS A 298 0.45 19.64 2.10
C LYS A 298 0.93 21.00 1.59
N ASN A 299 2.16 21.37 1.96
CA ASN A 299 2.77 22.63 1.57
C ASN A 299 3.02 22.73 0.05
N THR A 300 3.16 21.58 -0.62
CA THR A 300 3.41 21.51 -2.07
C THR A 300 2.23 20.99 -2.89
N SER A 301 1.04 20.89 -2.28
CA SER A 301 -0.19 20.52 -2.96
C SER A 301 -0.66 21.61 -3.92
N ILE A 302 -1.39 21.21 -4.96
CA ILE A 302 -2.05 22.17 -5.86
C ILE A 302 -3.00 23.06 -5.03
N GLY A 303 -2.93 24.37 -5.24
CA GLY A 303 -3.66 25.39 -4.49
C GLY A 303 -2.91 25.93 -3.27
N SER A 304 -1.80 25.30 -2.84
CA SER A 304 -0.94 25.81 -1.76
C SER A 304 0.00 26.91 -2.28
N LYS A 305 0.31 27.89 -1.42
CA LYS A 305 1.37 28.85 -1.72
C LYS A 305 2.73 28.17 -1.54
N ALA A 306 3.54 28.15 -2.60
CA ALA A 306 4.83 27.47 -2.61
C ALA A 306 5.73 27.99 -1.47
N PRO A 307 6.44 27.12 -0.72
CA PRO A 307 7.33 27.55 0.35
C PRO A 307 8.39 28.57 -0.12
N ASN A 308 8.59 29.64 0.64
CA ASN A 308 9.52 30.70 0.24
C ASN A 308 10.98 30.26 0.48
N PHE A 309 11.90 30.77 -0.35
CA PHE A 309 13.33 30.63 -0.15
C PHE A 309 14.08 31.85 -0.69
N GLU A 310 15.27 32.12 -0.14
CA GLU A 310 16.14 33.22 -0.57
C GLU A 310 16.74 32.91 -1.95
N ILE A 311 16.81 33.92 -2.80
CA ILE A 311 17.43 33.86 -4.13
C ILE A 311 18.46 34.98 -4.22
N THR A 312 19.67 34.67 -4.70
CA THR A 312 20.68 35.68 -4.99
C THR A 312 20.72 35.99 -6.49
N LEU A 313 20.30 37.20 -6.88
CA LEU A 313 20.34 37.71 -8.26
C LEU A 313 21.33 38.86 -8.34
N ASP A 314 22.40 38.71 -9.15
CA ASP A 314 23.42 39.75 -9.37
C ASP A 314 24.00 40.34 -8.06
N GLY A 315 24.22 39.47 -7.06
CA GLY A 315 24.72 39.86 -5.74
C GLY A 315 23.69 40.52 -4.83
N LYS A 316 22.42 40.66 -5.26
CA LYS A 316 21.31 41.14 -4.44
C LYS A 316 20.46 39.97 -3.95
N LYS A 317 20.11 40.00 -2.66
CA LYS A 317 19.19 39.05 -2.06
C LYS A 317 17.75 39.43 -2.40
N THR A 318 16.99 38.46 -2.88
CA THR A 318 15.53 38.47 -3.04
C THR A 318 14.98 37.13 -2.54
N SER A 319 13.74 36.82 -2.84
CA SER A 319 13.15 35.52 -2.53
C SER A 319 12.15 35.10 -3.61
N LEU A 320 11.77 33.82 -3.62
CA LEU A 320 10.76 33.30 -4.54
C LEU A 320 9.50 34.18 -4.52
N HIS A 321 9.01 34.55 -3.33
CA HIS A 321 7.79 35.36 -3.18
C HIS A 321 7.95 36.80 -3.69
N GLN A 322 9.16 37.33 -3.70
CA GLN A 322 9.48 38.69 -4.17
C GLN A 322 9.78 38.74 -5.67
N LEU A 323 9.82 37.61 -6.38
CA LEU A 323 9.97 37.63 -7.83
C LEU A 323 8.70 38.19 -8.48
N GLU A 324 8.88 39.21 -9.32
CA GLU A 324 7.82 39.89 -10.06
C GLU A 324 8.03 39.80 -11.59
N GLY A 325 7.04 40.26 -12.36
CA GLY A 325 7.16 40.42 -13.80
C GLY A 325 6.90 39.16 -14.64
N ALA A 326 6.22 38.15 -14.09
CA ALA A 326 5.69 37.03 -14.84
C ALA A 326 4.32 36.61 -14.30
N LYS A 327 3.43 36.16 -15.21
CA LYS A 327 2.12 35.62 -14.83
C LYS A 327 2.23 34.21 -14.27
N LYS A 328 3.26 33.46 -14.70
CA LYS A 328 3.56 32.12 -14.23
C LYS A 328 5.05 31.94 -13.96
N TYR A 329 5.37 31.03 -13.07
CA TYR A 329 6.74 30.61 -12.77
C TYR A 329 6.84 29.09 -12.90
N LEU A 330 7.84 28.60 -13.61
CA LEU A 330 8.24 27.19 -13.59
C LEU A 330 9.37 27.06 -12.56
N LEU A 331 9.08 26.45 -11.43
CA LEU A 331 10.08 26.09 -10.43
C LEU A 331 10.61 24.68 -10.73
N ILE A 332 11.93 24.56 -10.87
CA ILE A 332 12.62 23.31 -11.20
C ILE A 332 13.64 23.01 -10.10
N PHE A 333 13.51 21.86 -9.47
CA PHE A 333 14.55 21.29 -8.62
C PHE A 333 15.40 20.33 -9.45
N TRP A 334 16.71 20.56 -9.54
CA TRP A 334 17.61 19.74 -10.37
C TRP A 334 19.03 19.67 -9.80
N SER A 335 19.86 18.80 -10.35
CA SER A 335 21.27 18.67 -9.99
C SER A 335 22.14 18.53 -11.24
N SER A 336 23.30 19.17 -11.25
CA SER A 336 24.33 19.07 -12.29
C SER A 336 24.93 17.66 -12.41
N GLY A 337 24.74 16.81 -11.39
CA GLY A 337 25.10 15.40 -11.42
C GLY A 337 23.99 14.45 -11.89
N CYS A 338 22.78 14.96 -12.22
CA CYS A 338 21.64 14.12 -12.60
C CYS A 338 21.52 13.99 -14.13
N SER A 339 21.66 12.77 -14.64
CA SER A 339 21.57 12.47 -16.08
C SER A 339 20.24 12.87 -16.70
N HIS A 340 19.11 12.60 -16.02
CA HIS A 340 17.78 12.99 -16.48
C HIS A 340 17.63 14.50 -16.57
N CYS A 341 18.13 15.25 -15.57
CA CYS A 341 18.12 16.72 -15.60
C CYS A 341 18.86 17.28 -16.82
N LEU A 342 20.07 16.75 -17.09
CA LEU A 342 20.89 17.19 -18.22
C LEU A 342 20.26 16.86 -19.59
N SER A 343 19.41 15.84 -19.65
CA SER A 343 18.64 15.49 -20.85
C SER A 343 17.40 16.39 -21.04
N GLU A 344 16.71 16.74 -19.96
CA GLU A 344 15.42 17.43 -20.01
C GLU A 344 15.55 18.96 -20.07
N LEU A 345 16.47 19.55 -19.31
CA LEU A 345 16.63 21.01 -19.24
C LEU A 345 16.88 21.71 -20.57
N PRO A 346 17.66 21.16 -21.54
CA PRO A 346 17.79 21.76 -22.87
C PRO A 346 16.45 21.88 -23.59
N GLN A 347 15.57 20.88 -23.46
CA GLN A 347 14.24 20.88 -24.07
C GLN A 347 13.34 21.89 -23.37
N VAL A 348 13.36 21.93 -22.02
CA VAL A 348 12.64 22.95 -21.25
C VAL A 348 13.04 24.36 -21.70
N ARG A 349 14.35 24.62 -21.86
CA ARG A 349 14.87 25.91 -22.33
C ARG A 349 14.26 26.31 -23.69
N GLU A 350 14.24 25.39 -24.64
CA GLU A 350 13.67 25.65 -25.97
C GLU A 350 12.17 25.99 -25.89
N MET A 351 11.41 25.23 -25.10
CA MET A 351 9.96 25.42 -24.96
C MET A 351 9.56 26.74 -24.30
N VAL A 352 10.37 27.24 -23.36
CA VAL A 352 10.07 28.46 -22.60
C VAL A 352 10.65 29.73 -23.24
N ALA A 353 11.59 29.61 -24.19
CA ALA A 353 12.30 30.74 -24.78
C ALA A 353 11.37 31.83 -25.36
N ASN A 354 10.23 31.42 -25.94
CA ASN A 354 9.26 32.33 -26.55
C ASN A 354 8.05 32.63 -25.64
N LYS A 355 8.16 32.38 -24.32
CA LYS A 355 7.07 32.58 -23.35
C LYS A 355 7.37 33.73 -22.38
N PRO A 356 7.22 35.00 -22.80
CA PRO A 356 7.63 36.15 -21.98
C PRO A 356 6.86 36.31 -20.66
N ASN A 357 5.71 35.65 -20.53
CA ASN A 357 4.89 35.66 -19.31
C ASN A 357 5.24 34.52 -18.32
N LEU A 358 6.23 33.68 -18.66
CA LEU A 358 6.72 32.57 -17.86
C LEU A 358 8.19 32.83 -17.48
N LYS A 359 8.52 32.75 -16.19
CA LYS A 359 9.90 32.75 -15.70
C LYS A 359 10.28 31.40 -15.14
N VAL A 360 11.49 30.94 -15.43
CA VAL A 360 12.03 29.71 -14.84
C VAL A 360 12.86 30.05 -13.61
N VAL A 361 12.55 29.39 -12.48
CA VAL A 361 13.32 29.42 -11.25
C VAL A 361 13.93 28.03 -11.06
N ALA A 362 15.24 27.93 -11.09
CA ALA A 362 15.97 26.67 -11.04
C ALA A 362 16.75 26.58 -9.72
N PHE A 363 16.30 25.69 -8.84
CA PHE A 363 16.93 25.39 -7.57
C PHE A 363 17.83 24.17 -7.71
N GLY A 364 19.14 24.35 -7.49
CA GLY A 364 20.16 23.32 -7.57
C GLY A 364 20.31 22.55 -6.28
N LEU A 365 20.36 21.23 -6.35
CA LEU A 365 20.71 20.33 -5.24
C LEU A 365 22.13 19.83 -5.45
N GLU A 366 23.07 20.40 -4.70
CA GLU A 366 24.50 20.21 -4.97
C GLU A 366 25.30 19.90 -3.69
N GLU A 367 26.50 19.33 -3.86
CA GLU A 367 27.50 19.26 -2.78
C GLU A 367 28.42 20.49 -2.79
N ASP A 368 28.77 20.95 -3.99
CA ASP A 368 29.63 22.11 -4.20
C ASP A 368 29.16 22.91 -5.42
N ASN A 369 29.76 24.07 -5.65
CA ASN A 369 29.34 24.97 -6.72
C ASN A 369 30.08 24.77 -8.05
N LYS A 370 31.01 23.81 -8.17
CA LYS A 370 31.92 23.73 -9.32
C LYS A 370 31.19 23.34 -10.60
N ASN A 371 30.51 22.19 -10.58
CA ASN A 371 29.76 21.70 -11.74
C ASN A 371 28.53 22.57 -12.00
N TRP A 372 27.82 22.95 -10.94
CA TRP A 372 26.70 23.88 -11.01
C TRP A 372 27.04 25.16 -11.79
N ASN A 373 28.10 25.87 -11.40
CA ASN A 373 28.51 27.12 -12.04
C ASN A 373 28.90 26.95 -13.52
N LYS A 374 29.26 25.74 -13.95
CA LYS A 374 29.52 25.42 -15.35
C LYS A 374 28.21 25.19 -16.09
N GLU A 375 27.32 24.36 -15.55
CA GLU A 375 26.08 23.96 -16.23
C GLU A 375 25.07 25.10 -16.36
N ILE A 376 24.92 25.96 -15.35
CA ILE A 376 23.97 27.08 -15.40
C ILE A 376 24.25 28.08 -16.53
N LYS A 377 25.48 28.12 -17.06
CA LYS A 377 25.85 28.96 -18.21
C LYS A 377 25.09 28.58 -19.49
N ASN A 378 24.59 27.35 -19.57
CA ASN A 378 23.74 26.89 -20.67
C ASN A 378 22.30 27.40 -20.57
N TYR A 379 21.93 28.01 -19.44
CA TYR A 379 20.57 28.48 -19.13
C TYR A 379 20.59 29.93 -18.60
N PRO A 380 21.12 30.89 -19.37
CA PRO A 380 21.30 32.28 -18.90
C PRO A 380 19.98 32.99 -18.60
N ASP A 381 18.87 32.54 -19.19
CA ASP A 381 17.54 33.12 -19.02
C ASP A 381 16.79 32.59 -17.77
N PHE A 382 17.39 31.63 -17.05
CA PHE A 382 16.80 31.04 -15.84
C PHE A 382 17.31 31.76 -14.60
N ILE A 383 16.45 31.86 -13.59
CA ILE A 383 16.81 32.37 -12.26
C ILE A 383 17.37 31.21 -11.46
N HIS A 384 18.68 31.22 -11.19
CA HIS A 384 19.37 30.12 -10.50
C HIS A 384 19.55 30.40 -9.01
N GLN A 385 19.28 29.40 -8.18
CA GLN A 385 19.68 29.37 -6.78
C GLN A 385 20.30 28.02 -6.46
N ILE A 386 21.45 27.99 -5.80
CA ILE A 386 22.10 26.76 -5.35
C ILE A 386 21.73 26.45 -3.90
N GLY A 387 21.34 25.21 -3.62
CA GLY A 387 21.24 24.62 -2.30
C GLY A 387 22.32 23.56 -2.13
N LEU A 388 23.15 23.72 -1.10
CA LEU A 388 24.15 22.71 -0.73
C LEU A 388 23.53 21.62 0.14
N GLU A 389 24.24 20.51 0.36
CA GLU A 389 23.82 19.35 1.16
C GLU A 389 22.80 18.44 0.47
N LYS A 390 22.61 18.58 -0.85
CA LYS A 390 21.69 17.75 -1.66
C LYS A 390 20.32 17.53 -0.99
N TRP A 391 20.00 16.27 -0.66
CA TRP A 391 18.74 15.82 -0.06
C TRP A 391 18.55 16.32 1.37
N ASP A 392 19.64 16.65 2.05
CA ASP A 392 19.60 17.16 3.43
C ASP A 392 19.31 18.65 3.52
N ASN A 393 19.37 19.37 2.40
CA ASN A 393 19.08 20.78 2.34
C ASN A 393 17.67 21.10 2.91
N PRO A 394 17.52 22.10 3.80
CA PRO A 394 16.24 22.42 4.41
C PRO A 394 15.13 22.78 3.40
N ILE A 395 15.45 23.44 2.28
CA ILE A 395 14.46 23.79 1.25
C ILE A 395 14.02 22.54 0.48
N VAL A 396 14.97 21.63 0.19
CA VAL A 396 14.71 20.34 -0.46
C VAL A 396 13.77 19.49 0.38
N LYS A 397 14.03 19.40 1.69
CA LYS A 397 13.14 18.74 2.66
C LYS A 397 11.78 19.41 2.74
N THR A 398 11.73 20.74 2.84
CA THR A 398 10.47 21.52 2.92
C THR A 398 9.57 21.30 1.70
N TYR A 399 10.15 21.12 0.53
CA TYR A 399 9.41 20.81 -0.69
C TYR A 399 9.14 19.31 -0.90
N GLY A 400 9.68 18.44 -0.04
CA GLY A 400 9.54 16.98 -0.14
C GLY A 400 10.13 16.43 -1.44
N ILE A 401 11.24 16.98 -1.92
CA ILE A 401 11.86 16.53 -3.18
C ILE A 401 12.55 15.18 -2.94
N SER A 402 12.03 14.13 -3.57
CA SER A 402 12.57 12.76 -3.48
C SER A 402 13.27 12.29 -4.77
N ALA A 403 13.15 13.07 -5.85
CA ALA A 403 13.79 12.79 -7.14
C ALA A 403 14.10 14.11 -7.86
N THR A 404 15.05 14.08 -8.80
CA THR A 404 15.32 15.20 -9.71
C THR A 404 15.36 14.70 -11.16
N PRO A 405 14.84 15.48 -12.13
CA PRO A 405 14.23 16.78 -11.94
C PRO A 405 12.82 16.70 -11.33
N MET A 406 12.40 17.75 -10.63
CA MET A 406 11.04 17.91 -10.13
C MET A 406 10.51 19.31 -10.45
N TYR A 407 9.25 19.39 -10.83
CA TYR A 407 8.67 20.58 -11.45
C TYR A 407 7.44 21.07 -10.69
N PHE A 408 7.29 22.39 -10.60
CA PHE A 408 6.08 23.05 -10.11
C PHE A 408 5.72 24.24 -11.02
N ILE A 409 4.45 24.35 -11.38
CA ILE A 409 3.93 25.54 -12.08
C ILE A 409 3.24 26.43 -11.05
N LEU A 410 3.76 27.63 -10.87
CA LEU A 410 3.23 28.62 -9.95
C LEU A 410 2.54 29.76 -10.70
N ASP A 411 1.51 30.35 -10.11
CA ASP A 411 0.95 31.61 -10.59
C ASP A 411 1.81 32.83 -10.16
N GLY A 412 1.39 34.03 -10.56
CA GLY A 412 2.07 35.29 -10.21
C GLY A 412 2.23 35.49 -8.68
N SER A 413 1.25 34.99 -7.91
CA SER A 413 1.19 35.04 -6.45
C SER A 413 1.91 33.87 -5.76
N LYS A 414 2.58 33.00 -6.53
CA LYS A 414 3.30 31.80 -6.10
C LYS A 414 2.43 30.67 -5.54
N PHE A 415 1.15 30.63 -5.90
CA PHE A 415 0.33 29.45 -5.65
C PHE A 415 0.63 28.36 -6.67
N ILE A 416 0.74 27.12 -6.21
CA ILE A 416 1.01 25.95 -7.05
C ILE A 416 -0.27 25.64 -7.85
N THR A 417 -0.16 25.74 -9.17
CA THR A 417 -1.26 25.47 -10.12
C THR A 417 -1.12 24.11 -10.79
N ALA A 418 0.09 23.56 -10.87
CA ALA A 418 0.35 22.20 -11.34
C ALA A 418 1.67 21.64 -10.76
N LYS A 419 1.77 20.31 -10.71
CA LYS A 419 2.94 19.55 -10.24
C LYS A 419 3.19 18.38 -11.21
N PRO A 420 3.81 18.62 -12.38
CA PRO A 420 4.07 17.55 -13.33
C PRO A 420 5.14 16.59 -12.79
N TYR A 421 4.85 15.28 -12.85
CA TYR A 421 5.72 14.24 -12.29
C TYR A 421 6.82 13.76 -13.24
N GLY A 422 6.82 14.25 -14.49
CA GLY A 422 7.84 13.97 -15.49
C GLY A 422 7.79 14.95 -16.64
N PHE A 423 8.76 14.84 -17.55
CA PHE A 423 8.90 15.75 -18.68
C PHE A 423 7.67 15.78 -19.59
N GLU A 424 7.04 14.63 -19.87
CA GLU A 424 5.86 14.55 -20.75
C GLU A 424 4.68 15.38 -20.22
N GLU A 425 4.40 15.29 -18.91
CA GLU A 425 3.35 16.10 -18.28
C GLU A 425 3.72 17.60 -18.30
N LEU A 426 4.99 17.93 -18.06
CA LEU A 426 5.48 19.30 -18.16
C LEU A 426 5.35 19.83 -19.59
N GLU A 427 5.70 19.03 -20.58
CA GLU A 427 5.66 19.38 -22.00
C GLU A 427 4.23 19.72 -22.42
N ALA A 428 3.27 18.87 -22.05
CA ALA A 428 1.84 19.10 -22.32
C ALA A 428 1.38 20.43 -21.71
N LEU A 429 1.69 20.68 -20.42
CA LEU A 429 1.35 21.93 -19.75
C LEU A 429 1.99 23.14 -20.43
N LEU A 430 3.28 23.07 -20.76
CA LEU A 430 4.00 24.17 -21.42
C LEU A 430 3.50 24.46 -22.83
N LYS A 431 2.84 23.51 -23.53
CA LYS A 431 2.21 23.76 -24.84
C LYS A 431 0.90 24.55 -24.72
N GLU A 432 0.24 24.49 -23.57
CA GLU A 432 -1.02 25.22 -23.30
C GLU A 432 -0.79 26.65 -22.77
N LEU A 433 0.43 26.96 -22.31
CA LEU A 433 0.83 28.29 -21.83
C LEU A 433 1.25 29.23 -22.95
#